data_AF-A0A2H0L0K1-F1
#
_entry.id   AF-A0A2H0L0K1-F1
#
_cell.length_a   1.000
_cell.length_b   1.000
_cell.length_c   1.000
_cell.angle_alpha   90.00
_cell.angle_beta   90.00
_cell.angle_gamma   90.00
#
_symmetry.space_group_name_H-M   'P 1'
#
loop_
_entity.id
_entity.type
_entity.pdbx_description
1 polymer ?
#
loop_
_entity_poly.entity_id
_entity_poly.type
_entity_poly.pdbx_seq_one_letter_code
_entity_poly.pdbx_strand_id
1 'polypeptide(L)'
;MATGDKLAILREMLDAAESSLRSARQIVNELAPSGNAHRAYAKQAANLEQTMPHDGEEQIIEGVFDGQNMIGPDGKSYPVPANYASKSKLIPGDVLKLTIGADGAFIYKQIGPIERKRIIGPLIYEDGQYKVLAEGKAYKVLLASVTYYKAEIGDSVTIIVPSLEESDWGAIDNVLPKSEINT
;
A
#
# COMPACT_ATOMS: atom_id res chain seq x y z
N MET A 1 20.18 25.31 -45.96
CA MET A 1 20.30 24.84 -44.56
C MET A 1 19.58 23.51 -44.46
N ALA A 2 20.36 22.44 -44.34
CA ALA A 2 19.94 21.09 -44.69
C ALA A 2 19.01 20.51 -43.61
N THR A 3 17.97 19.82 -44.05
CA THR A 3 16.96 19.15 -43.21
C THR A 3 17.58 18.21 -42.17
N GLY A 4 18.79 17.71 -42.41
CA GLY A 4 19.58 16.89 -41.48
C GLY A 4 20.00 17.64 -40.20
N ASP A 5 20.37 18.92 -40.30
CA ASP A 5 20.76 19.72 -39.13
C ASP A 5 19.55 19.96 -38.21
N LYS A 6 18.38 20.21 -38.79
CA LYS A 6 17.11 20.35 -38.05
C LYS A 6 16.70 19.04 -37.38
N LEU A 7 16.93 17.90 -38.04
CA LEU A 7 16.62 16.58 -37.47
C LEU A 7 17.55 16.24 -36.30
N ALA A 8 18.84 16.59 -36.40
CA ALA A 8 19.81 16.42 -35.32
C ALA A 8 19.42 17.25 -34.09
N ILE A 9 19.10 18.53 -34.30
CA ILE A 9 18.63 19.42 -33.22
C ILE A 9 17.35 18.88 -32.58
N LEU A 10 16.39 18.38 -33.37
CA LEU A 10 15.15 17.80 -32.83
C LEU A 10 15.41 16.54 -31.99
N ARG A 11 16.36 15.68 -32.37
CA ARG A 11 16.75 14.51 -31.56
C ARG A 11 17.38 14.92 -30.24
N GLU A 12 18.29 15.88 -30.27
CA GLU A 12 18.94 16.40 -29.07
C GLU A 12 17.92 17.05 -28.11
N MET A 13 16.93 17.77 -28.65
CA MET A 13 15.81 18.32 -27.87
C MET A 13 14.92 17.23 -27.26
N LEU A 14 14.67 16.13 -27.98
CA LEU A 14 13.91 14.98 -27.47
C LEU A 14 14.66 14.29 -26.32
N ASP A 15 15.96 14.04 -26.47
CA ASP A 15 16.79 13.40 -25.44
C ASP A 15 16.84 14.26 -24.16
N ALA A 16 16.98 15.58 -24.31
CA ALA A 16 16.95 16.52 -23.20
C ALA A 16 15.58 16.56 -22.50
N ALA A 17 14.49 16.53 -23.27
CA ALA A 17 13.13 16.47 -22.73
C ALA A 17 12.89 15.15 -21.96
N GLU A 18 13.31 14.01 -22.50
CA GLU A 18 13.23 12.73 -21.80
C GLU A 18 14.03 12.70 -20.51
N SER A 19 15.24 13.24 -20.52
CA SER A 19 16.06 13.32 -19.30
C SER A 19 15.38 14.20 -18.25
N SER A 20 14.81 15.33 -18.67
CA SER A 20 14.07 16.23 -17.79
C SER A 20 12.82 15.56 -17.22
N LEU A 21 12.10 14.79 -18.02
CA LEU A 21 10.95 13.99 -17.58
C LEU A 21 11.35 12.89 -16.60
N ARG A 22 12.49 12.22 -16.81
CA ARG A 22 13.03 11.22 -15.86
C ARG A 22 13.34 11.86 -14.51
N SER A 23 14.04 13.00 -14.49
CA SER A 23 14.35 13.72 -13.26
C SER A 23 13.09 14.23 -12.56
N ALA A 24 12.13 14.79 -13.32
CA ALA A 24 10.84 15.23 -12.77
C ALA A 24 10.07 14.05 -12.16
N ARG A 25 10.08 12.87 -12.79
CA ARG A 25 9.47 11.65 -12.21
C ARG A 25 10.17 11.20 -10.92
N GLN A 26 11.49 11.30 -10.83
CA GLN A 26 12.21 10.99 -9.59
C GLN A 26 11.84 11.96 -8.47
N ILE A 27 11.83 13.27 -8.76
CA ILE A 27 11.44 14.30 -7.79
C ILE A 27 9.97 14.11 -7.38
N VAL A 28 9.08 13.82 -8.33
CA VAL A 28 7.68 13.50 -8.03
C VAL A 28 7.59 12.25 -7.17
N ASN A 29 8.42 11.23 -7.35
CA ASN A 29 8.40 10.03 -6.49
C ASN A 29 8.97 10.30 -5.09
N GLU A 30 9.97 11.17 -4.97
CA GLU A 30 10.52 11.61 -3.68
C GLU A 30 9.54 12.52 -2.91
N LEU A 31 8.79 13.35 -3.63
CA LEU A 31 7.77 14.26 -3.10
C LEU A 31 6.37 13.62 -3.05
N ALA A 32 6.19 12.48 -3.71
CA ALA A 32 4.92 11.76 -3.76
C ALA A 32 4.56 11.24 -2.36
N PRO A 33 3.27 11.21 -2.03
CA PRO A 33 2.76 10.89 -0.70
C PRO A 33 3.15 9.50 -0.19
N SER A 34 3.65 8.59 -1.03
CA SER A 34 4.15 7.28 -0.58
C SER A 34 5.30 7.39 0.42
N GLY A 35 6.14 8.42 0.33
CA GLY A 35 7.18 8.71 1.33
C GLY A 35 6.65 9.39 2.60
N ASN A 36 5.46 10.01 2.53
CA ASN A 36 4.78 10.65 3.67
C ASN A 36 3.95 9.66 4.47
N ALA A 37 3.25 8.72 3.82
CA ALA A 37 2.42 7.72 4.49
C ALA A 37 3.26 6.82 5.39
N HIS A 38 4.36 6.25 4.88
CA HIS A 38 5.28 5.45 5.69
C HIS A 38 5.89 6.25 6.85
N ARG A 39 6.26 7.53 6.62
CA ARG A 39 6.72 8.44 7.70
C ARG A 39 5.63 8.76 8.71
N ALA A 40 4.36 8.86 8.29
CA ALA A 40 3.22 9.08 9.17
C ALA A 40 2.96 7.85 10.04
N TYR A 41 2.96 6.64 9.46
CA TYR A 41 2.81 5.39 10.22
C TYR A 41 3.98 5.16 11.17
N ALA A 42 5.21 5.51 10.79
CA ALA A 42 6.36 5.46 11.70
C ALA A 42 6.20 6.42 12.89
N LYS A 43 5.68 7.65 12.68
CA LYS A 43 5.36 8.58 13.76
C LYS A 43 4.26 8.06 14.67
N GLN A 44 3.21 7.45 14.11
CA GLN A 44 2.15 6.81 14.89
C GLN A 44 2.71 5.63 15.72
N ALA A 45 3.55 4.78 15.11
CA ALA A 45 4.18 3.66 15.78
C ALA A 45 5.09 4.08 16.92
N ALA A 46 5.82 5.19 16.78
CA ALA A 46 6.68 5.74 17.84
C ALA A 46 5.90 6.18 19.10
N ASN A 47 4.59 6.44 18.98
CA ASN A 47 3.73 6.77 20.12
C ASN A 47 3.11 5.53 20.79
N LEU A 48 3.30 4.33 20.23
CA LEU A 48 2.83 3.09 20.85
C LEU A 48 3.77 2.69 21.99
N GLU A 49 3.22 2.02 23.00
CA GLU A 49 4.03 1.51 24.11
C GLU A 49 5.05 0.49 23.59
N GLN A 50 6.32 0.69 23.95
CA GLN A 50 7.30 -0.37 23.82
C GLN A 50 6.94 -1.46 24.82
N THR A 51 6.34 -2.54 24.32
CA THR A 51 6.11 -3.73 25.14
C THR A 51 7.46 -4.33 25.51
N MET A 52 7.80 -4.23 26.80
CA MET A 52 9.04 -4.78 27.34
C MET A 52 9.06 -6.31 27.18
N PRO A 53 10.25 -6.92 27.03
CA PRO A 53 10.35 -8.37 27.04
C PRO A 53 9.71 -8.92 28.31
N HIS A 54 8.73 -9.82 28.15
CA HIS A 54 8.18 -10.55 29.27
C HIS A 54 9.21 -11.62 29.67
N ASP A 55 9.53 -11.72 30.97
CA ASP A 55 10.43 -12.74 31.51
C ASP A 55 10.04 -14.16 31.01
N GLY A 56 10.76 -14.65 29.99
CA GLY A 56 10.63 -16.00 29.43
C GLY A 56 10.15 -16.05 27.99
N GLU A 57 11.10 -15.99 27.05
CA GLU A 57 11.05 -16.54 25.67
C GLU A 57 10.21 -15.84 24.58
N GLU A 58 9.15 -15.09 24.89
CA GLU A 58 8.33 -14.43 23.86
C GLU A 58 8.57 -12.92 23.79
N GLN A 59 9.04 -12.43 22.65
CA GLN A 59 9.16 -10.99 22.39
C GLN A 59 7.87 -10.46 21.78
N ILE A 60 7.31 -9.42 22.40
CA ILE A 60 6.09 -8.76 21.93
C ILE A 60 6.45 -7.37 21.39
N ILE A 61 5.90 -7.02 20.23
CA ILE A 61 6.10 -5.73 19.58
C ILE A 61 4.74 -5.24 19.08
N GLU A 62 4.35 -4.03 19.44
CA GLU A 62 3.22 -3.34 18.82
C GLU A 62 3.71 -2.46 17.68
N GLY A 63 2.89 -2.29 16.66
CA GLY A 63 3.25 -1.50 15.49
C GLY A 63 2.08 -1.17 14.60
N VAL A 64 2.32 -0.32 13.60
CA VAL A 64 1.29 0.18 12.69
C VAL A 64 1.47 -0.45 11.32
N PHE A 65 0.39 -1.00 10.76
CA PHE A 65 0.39 -1.56 9.41
C PHE A 65 0.53 -0.45 8.36
N ASP A 66 1.37 -0.64 7.34
CA ASP A 66 1.62 0.33 6.26
C ASP A 66 1.02 -0.09 4.90
N GLY A 67 0.31 -1.22 4.88
CA GLY A 67 -0.25 -1.83 3.67
C GLY A 67 0.43 -3.15 3.27
N GLN A 68 1.66 -3.38 3.73
CA GLN A 68 2.38 -4.65 3.53
C GLN A 68 3.19 -5.10 4.76
N ASN A 69 3.68 -4.16 5.55
CA ASN A 69 4.52 -4.37 6.72
C ASN A 69 3.86 -3.77 7.96
N MET A 70 4.32 -4.20 9.13
CA MET A 70 4.08 -3.55 10.41
C MET A 70 5.32 -2.72 10.76
N ILE A 71 5.15 -1.44 11.07
CA ILE A 71 6.22 -0.55 11.52
C ILE A 71 6.21 -0.53 13.04
N GLY A 72 7.30 -0.95 13.67
CA GLY A 72 7.47 -0.90 15.12
C GLY A 72 7.82 0.50 15.64
N PRO A 73 7.80 0.71 16.97
CA PRO A 73 8.16 1.99 17.59
C PRO A 73 9.63 2.38 17.38
N ASP A 74 10.49 1.42 17.05
CA ASP A 74 11.89 1.59 16.66
C ASP A 74 12.06 2.02 15.18
N GLY A 75 10.96 2.15 14.43
CA GLY A 75 10.97 2.42 12.99
C GLY A 75 11.33 1.20 12.14
N LYS A 76 11.49 0.02 12.75
CA LYS A 76 11.80 -1.21 12.02
C LYS A 76 10.54 -1.75 11.36
N SER A 77 10.69 -2.19 10.11
CA SER A 77 9.63 -2.84 9.34
C SER A 77 9.64 -4.35 9.55
N TYR A 78 8.48 -4.90 9.86
CA TYR A 78 8.23 -6.33 10.01
C TYR A 78 7.25 -6.80 8.92
N PRO A 79 7.66 -7.66 7.97
CA PRO A 79 6.77 -8.10 6.89
C PRO A 79 5.56 -8.85 7.42
N VAL A 80 4.36 -8.43 6.98
CA VAL A 80 3.11 -9.10 7.36
C VAL A 80 2.72 -10.10 6.28
N PRO A 81 2.37 -11.35 6.63
CA PRO A 81 1.94 -12.33 5.64
C PRO A 81 0.74 -11.83 4.82
N ALA A 82 0.88 -11.79 3.49
CA ALA A 82 -0.15 -11.24 2.60
C ALA A 82 -1.52 -11.91 2.76
N ASN A 83 -1.55 -13.22 3.04
CA ASN A 83 -2.79 -13.95 3.31
C ASN A 83 -3.48 -13.51 4.61
N TYR A 84 -2.71 -13.22 5.66
CA TYR A 84 -3.26 -12.70 6.91
C TYR A 84 -3.80 -11.29 6.70
N ALA A 85 -3.02 -10.41 6.06
CA ALA A 85 -3.45 -9.05 5.74
C ALA A 85 -4.73 -9.02 4.89
N SER A 86 -4.82 -9.92 3.91
CA SER A 86 -5.99 -10.09 3.06
C SER A 86 -7.22 -10.57 3.82
N LYS A 87 -7.12 -11.68 4.57
CA LYS A 87 -8.26 -12.27 5.30
C LYS A 87 -8.78 -11.37 6.42
N SER A 88 -7.88 -10.66 7.09
CA SER A 88 -8.21 -9.72 8.16
C SER A 88 -8.58 -8.33 7.64
N LYS A 89 -8.53 -8.10 6.31
CA LYS A 89 -8.83 -6.82 5.65
C LYS A 89 -8.07 -5.65 6.28
N LEU A 90 -6.78 -5.87 6.53
CA LEU A 90 -5.92 -4.87 7.15
C LEU A 90 -5.74 -3.68 6.22
N ILE A 91 -5.86 -2.49 6.77
CA ILE A 91 -5.61 -1.23 6.06
C ILE A 91 -4.52 -0.44 6.78
N PRO A 92 -3.78 0.43 6.06
CA PRO A 92 -2.76 1.24 6.71
C PRO A 92 -3.30 2.04 7.89
N GLY A 93 -2.52 2.14 8.96
CA GLY A 93 -2.96 2.73 10.23
C GLY A 93 -3.54 1.73 11.24
N ASP A 94 -3.86 0.50 10.83
CA ASP A 94 -4.25 -0.55 11.78
C ASP A 94 -3.09 -0.90 12.72
N VAL A 95 -3.35 -0.93 14.04
CA VAL A 95 -2.39 -1.35 15.05
C VAL A 95 -2.39 -2.86 15.18
N LEU A 96 -1.20 -3.44 15.04
CA LEU A 96 -0.93 -4.86 15.13
C LEU A 96 -0.04 -5.15 16.34
N LYS A 97 -0.23 -6.33 16.92
CA LYS A 97 0.67 -6.97 17.86
C LYS A 97 1.39 -8.09 17.13
N LEU A 98 2.72 -8.04 17.12
CA LEU A 98 3.61 -9.10 16.71
C LEU A 98 4.13 -9.82 17.97
N THR A 99 3.88 -11.12 18.05
CA THR A 99 4.55 -12.02 18.99
C THR A 99 5.60 -12.81 18.23
N ILE A 100 6.85 -12.75 18.70
CA ILE A 100 7.96 -13.56 18.20
C ILE A 100 8.17 -14.69 19.20
N GLY A 101 7.84 -15.92 18.77
CA GLY A 101 8.01 -17.13 19.58
C GLY A 101 9.48 -17.48 19.78
N ALA A 102 9.75 -18.34 20.76
CA ALA A 102 11.10 -18.88 21.04
C ALA A 102 11.73 -19.61 19.84
N ASP A 103 10.88 -20.15 18.96
CA ASP A 103 11.23 -20.84 17.72
C ASP A 103 11.46 -19.87 16.54
N GLY A 104 11.30 -18.56 16.76
CA GLY A 104 11.39 -17.51 15.75
C GLY A 104 10.12 -17.32 14.93
N ALA A 105 9.01 -17.98 15.27
CA ALA A 105 7.74 -17.80 14.56
C ALA A 105 7.15 -16.41 14.81
N PHE A 106 6.70 -15.75 13.73
CA PHE A 106 6.03 -14.45 13.81
C PHE A 106 4.52 -14.65 13.79
N ILE A 107 3.85 -14.24 14.87
CA ILE A 107 2.40 -14.29 15.00
C ILE A 107 1.87 -12.87 15.08
N TYR A 108 1.03 -12.50 14.12
CA TYR A 108 0.39 -11.18 14.06
C TYR A 108 -1.07 -11.26 14.54
N LYS A 109 -1.47 -10.26 15.32
CA LYS A 109 -2.87 -10.04 15.72
C LYS A 109 -3.22 -8.57 15.56
N GLN A 110 -4.34 -8.27 14.93
CA GLN A 110 -4.88 -6.90 14.93
C GLN A 110 -5.44 -6.58 16.33
N ILE A 111 -5.00 -5.47 16.89
CA ILE A 111 -5.39 -5.03 18.24
C ILE A 111 -6.02 -3.63 18.25
N GLY A 112 -5.80 -2.82 17.21
CA GLY A 112 -6.40 -1.50 17.08
C GLY A 112 -6.81 -1.18 15.65
N PRO A 113 -8.04 -1.50 15.23
CA PRO A 113 -8.54 -1.11 13.91
C PRO A 113 -8.66 0.42 13.81
N ILE A 114 -8.15 1.03 12.74
CA ILE A 114 -8.37 2.46 12.45
C ILE A 114 -9.78 2.70 11.88
N GLU A 115 -10.27 3.94 12.01
CA GLU A 115 -11.51 4.39 11.37
C GLU A 115 -11.39 4.28 9.85
N ARG A 116 -12.42 3.69 9.23
CA ARG A 116 -12.36 3.24 7.84
C ARG A 116 -13.65 3.48 7.08
N LYS A 117 -13.53 3.80 5.80
CA LYS A 117 -14.64 3.97 4.87
C LYS A 117 -14.57 2.97 3.73
N ARG A 118 -15.72 2.70 3.11
CA ARG A 118 -15.84 1.86 1.91
C ARG A 118 -15.97 2.73 0.69
N ILE A 119 -15.21 2.39 -0.34
CA ILE A 119 -15.29 3.03 -1.65
C ILE A 119 -15.30 1.95 -2.73
N ILE A 120 -15.89 2.26 -3.88
CA ILE A 120 -16.11 1.32 -4.97
C ILE A 120 -15.40 1.85 -6.22
N GLY A 121 -14.75 0.96 -6.96
CA GLY A 121 -14.09 1.31 -8.20
C GLY A 121 -13.68 0.09 -9.02
N PRO A 122 -13.37 0.26 -10.31
CA PRO A 122 -12.89 -0.84 -11.13
C PRO A 122 -11.49 -1.30 -10.69
N LEU A 123 -11.28 -2.62 -10.67
CA LEU A 123 -9.97 -3.24 -10.50
C LEU A 123 -9.15 -3.10 -11.79
N ILE A 124 -7.91 -2.65 -11.66
CA ILE A 124 -6.95 -2.53 -12.75
C ILE A 124 -5.63 -3.22 -12.37
N TYR A 125 -4.81 -3.47 -13.37
CA TYR A 125 -3.44 -3.94 -13.19
C TYR A 125 -2.48 -3.04 -13.97
N GLU A 126 -1.60 -2.35 -13.26
CA GLU A 126 -0.69 -1.35 -13.82
C GLU A 126 0.63 -1.37 -13.05
N ASP A 127 1.75 -1.21 -13.74
CA ASP A 127 3.11 -1.25 -13.16
C ASP A 127 3.40 -2.52 -12.35
N GLY A 128 2.81 -3.65 -12.73
CA GLY A 128 2.98 -4.92 -12.04
C GLY A 128 2.17 -5.06 -10.74
N GLN A 129 1.30 -4.10 -10.43
CA GLN A 129 0.53 -4.04 -9.18
C GLN A 129 -0.97 -3.94 -9.45
N TYR A 130 -1.78 -4.71 -8.70
CA TYR A 130 -3.22 -4.54 -8.70
C TYR A 130 -3.61 -3.25 -7.98
N LYS A 131 -4.48 -2.46 -8.61
CA LYS A 131 -4.99 -1.20 -8.07
C LYS A 131 -6.51 -1.10 -8.28
N VAL A 132 -7.20 -0.36 -7.44
CA VAL A 132 -8.62 0.00 -7.61
C VAL A 132 -8.72 1.51 -7.83
N LEU A 133 -9.38 1.93 -8.91
CA LEU A 133 -9.57 3.35 -9.23
C LEU A 133 -10.84 3.86 -8.54
N ALA A 134 -10.70 4.65 -7.48
CA ALA A 134 -11.83 5.19 -6.74
C ALA A 134 -11.54 6.61 -6.26
N GLU A 135 -12.57 7.47 -6.23
CA GLU A 135 -12.46 8.86 -5.77
C GLU A 135 -11.33 9.66 -6.45
N GLY A 136 -11.02 9.37 -7.72
CA GLY A 136 -9.95 10.04 -8.47
C GLY A 136 -8.52 9.60 -8.11
N LYS A 137 -8.36 8.57 -7.27
CA LYS A 137 -7.07 7.98 -6.87
C LYS A 137 -7.01 6.49 -7.24
N ALA A 138 -5.79 5.98 -7.48
CA ALA A 138 -5.52 4.56 -7.63
C ALA A 138 -5.00 3.98 -6.30
N TYR A 139 -5.76 3.08 -5.68
CA TYR A 139 -5.39 2.42 -4.43
C TYR A 139 -4.79 1.04 -4.72
N LYS A 140 -3.58 0.78 -4.24
CA LYS A 140 -2.94 -0.55 -4.33
C LYS A 140 -3.71 -1.54 -3.47
N VAL A 141 -3.88 -2.75 -3.99
CA VAL A 141 -4.49 -3.88 -3.26
C VAL A 141 -3.59 -5.10 -3.32
N LEU A 142 -3.62 -5.95 -2.30
CA LEU A 142 -2.80 -7.16 -2.26
C LEU A 142 -3.28 -8.19 -3.29
N LEU A 143 -2.33 -8.81 -4.01
CA LEU A 143 -2.61 -9.95 -4.89
C LEU A 143 -3.35 -11.07 -4.14
N ALA A 144 -2.96 -11.35 -2.91
CA ALA A 144 -3.64 -12.32 -2.05
C ALA A 144 -5.15 -12.03 -1.93
N SER A 145 -5.54 -10.76 -1.82
CA SER A 145 -6.95 -10.35 -1.80
C SER A 145 -7.63 -10.57 -3.14
N VAL A 146 -6.99 -10.19 -4.24
CA VAL A 146 -7.53 -10.42 -5.60
C VAL A 146 -7.80 -11.91 -5.83
N THR A 147 -6.84 -12.77 -5.47
CA THR A 147 -6.98 -14.23 -5.62
C THR A 147 -8.04 -14.83 -4.69
N TYR A 148 -8.13 -14.37 -3.43
CA TYR A 148 -9.10 -14.85 -2.46
C TYR A 148 -10.54 -14.55 -2.90
N TYR A 149 -10.78 -13.34 -3.40
CA TYR A 149 -12.08 -12.92 -3.90
C TYR A 149 -12.35 -13.32 -5.35
N LYS A 150 -11.36 -13.90 -6.05
CA LYS A 150 -11.43 -14.25 -7.47
C LYS A 150 -11.82 -13.07 -8.36
N ALA A 151 -11.31 -11.88 -8.04
CA ALA A 151 -11.61 -10.66 -8.78
C ALA A 151 -10.85 -10.66 -10.12
N GLU A 152 -11.51 -10.19 -11.18
CA GLU A 152 -10.90 -10.03 -12.50
C GLU A 152 -10.71 -8.54 -12.85
N ILE A 153 -9.81 -8.27 -13.79
CA ILE A 153 -9.55 -6.90 -14.23
C ILE A 153 -10.83 -6.30 -14.85
N GLY A 154 -11.19 -5.14 -14.33
CA GLY A 154 -12.39 -4.37 -14.65
C GLY A 154 -13.63 -4.74 -13.85
N ASP A 155 -13.59 -5.75 -12.96
CA ASP A 155 -14.65 -5.92 -11.98
C ASP A 155 -14.76 -4.69 -11.08
N SER A 156 -15.97 -4.39 -10.63
CA SER A 156 -16.19 -3.33 -9.65
C SER A 156 -15.91 -3.89 -8.27
N VAL A 157 -14.92 -3.34 -7.57
CA VAL A 157 -14.45 -3.86 -6.29
C VAL A 157 -14.70 -2.82 -5.21
N THR A 158 -15.34 -3.28 -4.13
CA THR A 158 -15.44 -2.49 -2.91
C THR A 158 -14.16 -2.67 -2.12
N ILE A 159 -13.44 -1.57 -1.89
CA ILE A 159 -12.28 -1.55 -0.99
C ILE A 159 -12.59 -0.75 0.27
N ILE A 160 -11.88 -1.10 1.33
CA ILE A 160 -11.83 -0.36 2.58
C ILE A 160 -10.53 0.43 2.60
N VAL A 161 -10.62 1.70 2.99
CA VAL A 161 -9.49 2.62 3.15
C VAL A 161 -9.65 3.42 4.45
N PRO A 162 -8.57 4.02 5.00
CA PRO A 162 -8.69 4.91 6.15
C PRO A 162 -9.63 6.08 5.86
N SER A 163 -10.45 6.47 6.85
CA SER A 163 -11.43 7.56 6.68
C SER A 163 -10.81 8.95 6.74
N LEU A 164 -9.79 9.12 7.59
CA LEU A 164 -9.24 10.42 7.97
C LEU A 164 -7.87 10.71 7.34
N GLU A 165 -7.15 9.66 6.91
CA GLU A 165 -5.77 9.75 6.46
C GLU A 165 -5.65 9.33 5.00
N GLU A 166 -4.76 9.98 4.26
CA GLU A 166 -4.44 9.53 2.92
C GLU A 166 -3.66 8.22 2.97
N SER A 167 -4.07 7.28 2.11
CA SER A 167 -3.42 5.98 1.99
C SER A 167 -3.22 5.61 0.53
N ASP A 168 -2.09 4.98 0.22
CA ASP A 168 -1.83 4.39 -1.10
C ASP A 168 -2.36 2.95 -1.21
N TRP A 169 -2.75 2.35 -0.08
CA TRP A 169 -3.25 0.97 -0.02
C TRP A 169 -4.69 0.92 0.47
N GLY A 170 -5.42 -0.08 -0.02
CA GLY A 170 -6.73 -0.46 0.49
C GLY A 170 -6.85 -1.98 0.61
N ALA A 171 -7.83 -2.43 1.38
CA ALA A 171 -8.17 -3.84 1.51
C ALA A 171 -9.44 -4.12 0.70
N ILE A 172 -9.44 -5.19 -0.11
CA ILE A 172 -10.67 -5.64 -0.78
C ILE A 172 -11.65 -6.16 0.27
N ASP A 173 -12.88 -5.66 0.23
CA ASP A 173 -13.98 -6.10 1.09
C ASP A 173 -14.92 -7.05 0.36
N ASN A 174 -15.25 -6.72 -0.89
CA ASN A 174 -16.10 -7.53 -1.76
C ASN A 174 -15.91 -7.20 -3.25
N VAL A 175 -16.32 -8.11 -4.12
CA VAL A 175 -16.29 -7.96 -5.58
C VAL A 175 -17.72 -7.97 -6.12
N LEU A 176 -18.03 -7.00 -6.96
CA LEU A 176 -19.28 -6.89 -7.72
C LEU A 176 -18.95 -7.25 -9.18
N PRO A 177 -19.34 -8.45 -9.65
CA PRO A 177 -19.03 -8.90 -10.99
C PRO A 177 -19.58 -7.95 -12.06
N LYS A 178 -18.83 -7.77 -13.16
CA LYS A 178 -19.26 -6.98 -14.33
C LYS A 178 -20.67 -7.32 -14.83
N SER A 179 -21.14 -8.55 -14.67
CA SER A 179 -22.46 -8.99 -15.12
C SER A 179 -23.64 -8.37 -14.36
N GLU A 180 -23.43 -7.88 -13.14
CA GLU A 180 -24.51 -7.38 -12.27
C GLU A 180 -24.76 -5.87 -12.39
N ILE A 181 -23.92 -5.13 -13.13
CA ILE A 181 -23.99 -3.66 -13.24
C ILE A 181 -24.84 -3.20 -14.45
N ASN A 182 -25.22 -4.13 -15.33
CA ASN A 182 -26.01 -3.85 -16.55
C ASN A 182 -27.48 -4.30 -16.48
N THR A 183 -28.05 -4.46 -15.28
CA THR A 183 -29.50 -4.69 -15.08
C THR A 183 -30.10 -3.51 -14.33
#